data_AF-A0A0N4ZSF2-F1
#
_entry.id   AF-A0A0N4ZSF2-F1
#
_cell.length_a   1.000
_cell.length_b   1.000
_cell.length_c   1.000
_cell.angle_alpha   90.00
_cell.angle_beta   90.00
_cell.angle_gamma   90.00
#
_symmetry.space_group_name_H-M   'P 1'
#
loop_
_entity.id
_entity.type
_entity.pdbx_description
1 polymer ?
#
loop_
_entity_poly.entity_id
_entity_poly.type
_entity_poly.pdbx_seq_one_letter_code
_entity_poly.pdbx_strand_id
1 'polypeptide(L)' 'MCIEVIDNILSNLGDGEGELLEDAYKECDIITNYNILLDPMCKTIVTRELNDIVEELKNNRTPKEVCQEIGFCNIYLI' A
#
# COMPACT_ATOMS: atom_id res chain seq x y z
N MET A 1 -9.14 1.12 -1.56
CA MET A 1 -7.98 0.21 -1.57
C MET A 1 -6.65 0.96 -1.56
N CYS A 2 -6.14 1.54 -2.65
CA CYS A 2 -4.80 2.18 -2.61
C CYS A 2 -4.61 3.23 -1.51
N ILE A 3 -5.51 4.21 -1.45
CA ILE A 3 -5.42 5.30 -0.48
C ILE A 3 -5.52 4.76 0.95
N GLU A 4 -6.46 3.84 1.21
CA GLU A 4 -6.62 3.21 2.52
C GLU A 4 -5.40 2.40 2.94
N VAL A 5 -4.78 1.65 2.00
CA VAL A 5 -3.53 0.92 2.25
C VAL A 5 -2.41 1.89 2.59
N ILE A 6 -2.21 2.97 1.82
CA ILE A 6 -1.15 3.95 2.07
C ILE A 6 -1.41 4.71 3.39
N ASP A 7 -2.64 5.15 3.65
CA ASP A 7 -3.00 5.87 4.87
C ASP A 7 -2.80 4.99 6.12
N ASN A 8 -3.15 3.70 6.04
CA ASN A 8 -2.95 2.76 7.14
C ASN A 8 -1.48 2.40 7.34
N ILE A 9 -0.69 2.24 6.26
CA ILE A 9 0.77 2.06 6.36
C ILE A 9 1.38 3.27 7.06
N LEU A 10 1.05 4.49 6.61
CA LEU A 10 1.57 5.74 7.16
C LEU A 10 1.23 5.95 8.63
N SER A 11 0.00 5.60 9.02
CA SER A 11 -0.47 5.80 10.40
C SER A 11 0.19 4.84 11.40
N ASN A 12 0.82 3.76 10.91
CA ASN A 12 1.40 2.69 11.73
C ASN A 12 2.92 2.50 11.54
N LEU A 13 3.61 3.38 10.80
CA LEU A 13 5.06 3.27 10.52
C LEU A 13 5.90 3.22 11.82
N GLY A 14 6.62 2.10 12.01
CA GLY A 14 7.89 2.04 12.75
C GLY A 14 9.08 2.31 11.81
N ASP A 15 10.20 2.82 12.32
CA ASP A 15 11.31 3.41 11.53
C ASP A 15 12.10 2.43 10.61
N GLY A 16 11.69 1.16 10.41
CA GLY A 16 12.49 0.14 9.70
C GLY A 16 11.76 -0.64 8.59
N GLU A 17 12.35 -0.72 7.38
CA GLU A 17 11.80 -1.38 6.17
C GLU A 17 11.26 -2.81 6.40
N GLY A 18 11.89 -3.60 7.28
CA GLY A 18 11.46 -4.96 7.59
C GLY A 18 10.15 -5.03 8.39
N GLU A 19 9.91 -4.07 9.28
CA GLU A 19 8.64 -3.95 10.04
C GLU A 19 7.54 -3.39 9.13
N LEU A 20 7.89 -2.48 8.21
CA LEU A 20 6.93 -1.85 7.29
C LEU A 20 6.28 -2.81 6.31
N LEU A 21 7.05 -3.77 5.78
CA LEU A 21 6.50 -4.74 4.84
C LEU A 21 5.54 -5.71 5.53
N GLU A 22 5.85 -6.11 6.76
CA GLU A 22 4.99 -7.01 7.53
C GLU A 22 3.65 -6.34 7.86
N ASP A 23 3.68 -5.07 8.25
CA ASP A 23 2.46 -4.31 8.56
C ASP A 23 1.65 -4.01 7.30
N ALA A 24 2.29 -3.71 6.17
CA ALA A 24 1.60 -3.60 4.88
C ALA A 24 0.91 -4.91 4.46
N TYR A 25 1.50 -6.07 4.79
CA TYR A 25 0.86 -7.37 4.55
C TYR A 25 -0.37 -7.59 5.44
N LYS A 26 -0.31 -7.21 6.72
CA LYS A 26 -1.47 -7.29 7.63
C LYS A 26 -2.61 -6.41 7.15
N GLU A 27 -2.31 -5.22 6.64
CA GLU A 27 -3.32 -4.33 6.05
C GLU A 27 -3.92 -4.92 4.78
N CYS A 28 -3.12 -5.57 3.93
CA CYS A 28 -3.64 -6.34 2.80
C CYS A 28 -4.60 -7.44 3.25
N ASP A 29 -4.28 -8.20 4.29
CA ASP A 29 -5.16 -9.23 4.84
C ASP A 29 -6.51 -8.65 5.29
N ILE A 30 -6.49 -7.50 5.98
CA ILE A 30 -7.68 -6.82 6.51
C ILE A 30 -8.54 -6.26 5.37
N ILE A 31 -7.96 -5.45 4.48
CA ILE A 31 -8.70 -4.73 3.43
C ILE A 31 -9.29 -5.69 2.41
N THR A 32 -8.56 -6.76 2.09
CA THR A 32 -9.04 -7.79 1.16
C THR A 32 -9.95 -8.81 1.86
N ASN A 33 -10.08 -8.75 3.18
CA ASN A 33 -10.80 -9.72 4.00
C ASN A 33 -10.35 -11.16 3.71
N TYR A 34 -9.03 -11.38 3.66
CA TYR A 34 -8.39 -12.66 3.34
C TYR A 34 -8.88 -13.28 2.01
N ASN A 35 -9.30 -12.45 1.06
CA ASN A 35 -9.80 -12.92 -0.22
C ASN A 35 -8.65 -13.58 -1.00
N ILE A 36 -8.85 -14.83 -1.39
CA ILE A 36 -7.82 -15.66 -2.04
C ILE A 36 -7.27 -15.09 -3.35
N LEU A 37 -7.99 -14.18 -4.02
CA LEU A 37 -7.54 -13.52 -5.25
C LEU A 37 -6.95 -12.14 -4.97
N LEU A 38 -7.61 -11.34 -4.13
CA LEU A 38 -7.22 -9.96 -3.89
C LEU A 38 -6.03 -9.84 -2.92
N ASP A 39 -5.91 -10.75 -1.95
CA ASP A 39 -4.85 -10.72 -0.95
C ASP A 39 -3.44 -10.91 -1.56
N PRO A 40 -3.17 -11.96 -2.38
CA PRO A 40 -1.87 -12.10 -3.03
C PRO A 40 -1.55 -10.95 -3.98
N MET A 41 -2.58 -10.38 -4.63
CA MET A 41 -2.43 -9.21 -5.49
C MET A 41 -2.01 -7.99 -4.67
N CYS A 42 -2.71 -7.70 -3.56
CA CYS A 42 -2.35 -6.61 -2.66
C CYS A 42 -0.91 -6.76 -2.15
N LYS A 43 -0.57 -7.95 -1.64
CA LYS A 43 0.78 -8.27 -1.14
C LYS A 43 1.84 -8.05 -2.22
N THR A 44 1.59 -8.49 -3.46
CA THR A 44 2.51 -8.26 -4.59
C THR A 44 2.73 -6.78 -4.87
N ILE A 45 1.67 -5.97 -4.82
CA ILE A 45 1.80 -4.51 -5.01
C ILE A 45 2.62 -3.90 -3.89
N VAL A 46 2.31 -4.18 -2.61
CA VAL A 46 3.10 -3.58 -1.52
C VAL A 46 4.54 -4.08 -1.54
N THR A 47 4.82 -5.35 -1.86
CA THR A 47 6.22 -5.81 -2.03
C THR A 47 6.98 -5.01 -3.09
N ARG A 48 6.31 -4.64 -4.19
CA ARG A 48 6.95 -3.95 -5.32
C ARG A 48 7.07 -2.45 -5.10
N GLU A 49 6.04 -1.83 -4.52
CA GLU A 49 5.87 -0.38 -4.49
C GLU A 49 6.19 0.24 -3.14
N LEU A 50 6.27 -0.52 -2.04
CA LEU A 50 6.36 0.05 -0.69
C LEU A 50 7.54 0.99 -0.51
N ASN A 51 8.72 0.63 -1.04
CA ASN A 51 9.91 1.48 -0.94
C ASN A 51 9.74 2.81 -1.69
N ASP A 52 9.22 2.74 -2.92
CA ASP A 52 8.97 3.92 -3.76
C ASP A 52 7.88 4.80 -3.14
N ILE A 53 6.81 4.20 -2.59
CA ILE A 53 5.76 4.89 -1.85
C ILE A 53 6.35 5.62 -0.63
N VAL A 54 7.19 4.96 0.17
CA VAL A 54 7.84 5.56 1.34
C VAL A 54 8.77 6.72 0.95
N GLU A 55 9.49 6.60 -0.17
CA GLU A 55 10.36 7.65 -0.69
C GLU A 55 9.56 8.86 -1.19
N GLU A 56 8.51 8.64 -1.96
CA GLU A 56 7.64 9.70 -2.48
C GLU A 56 6.90 10.45 -1.36
N LEU A 57 6.53 9.76 -0.28
CA LEU A 57 5.93 10.37 0.90
C LEU A 57 6.93 11.25 1.67
N LYS A 58 8.22 10.86 1.74
CA LYS A 58 9.29 11.74 2.27
C LYS A 58 9.46 13.01 1.45
N ASN A 59 9.09 12.98 0.17
CA ASN A 59 9.08 14.12 -0.74
C ASN A 59 7.82 15.00 -0.62
N ASN A 60 7.03 14.86 0.46
CA ASN A 60 5.78 15.59 0.74
C ASN A 60 4.66 15.39 -0.29
N ARG A 61 4.70 14.29 -1.05
CA ARG A 61 3.58 13.94 -1.92
C ARG A 61 2.44 13.38 -1.10
N THR A 62 1.21 13.65 -1.55
CA THR A 62 0.02 13.11 -0.90
C THR A 62 -0.22 11.65 -1.32
N PRO A 63 -0.84 10.82 -0.47
CA PRO A 63 -1.24 9.46 -0.83
C PRO A 63 -2.04 9.38 -2.13
N LYS A 64 -2.86 10.41 -2.41
CA LYS A 64 -3.61 10.53 -3.67
C LYS A 64 -2.71 10.65 -4.89
N GLU A 65 -1.68 11.49 -4.84
CA GLU A 65 -0.75 11.69 -5.96
C GLU A 65 0.08 10.43 -6.21
N VAL A 66 0.55 9.79 -5.14
CA VAL A 66 1.29 8.53 -5.22
C VAL A 66 0.41 7.44 -5.84
N CYS A 67 -0.82 7.24 -5.33
CA CYS A 67 -1.77 6.25 -5.86
C CYS A 67 -2.18 6.46 -7.32
N GLN A 68 -2.18 7.71 -7.80
CA GLN A 68 -2.45 8.03 -9.21
C GLN A 68 -1.29 7.62 -10.11
N GLU A 69 -0.06 7.77 -9.62
CA GLU A 69 1.17 7.46 -10.37
C GLU A 69 1.43 5.97 -10.48
N ILE A 70 1.27 5.23 -9.38
CA ILE A 70 1.44 3.76 -9.37
C ILE A 70 0.28 3.03 -10.08
N GLY A 71 -0.72 3.77 -10.60
CA GLY A 71 -1.84 3.23 -11.37
C GLY A 71 -2.86 2.43 -10.55
N PHE A 72 -2.73 2.41 -9.22
CA PHE A 72 -3.51 1.56 -8.32
C PHE A 72 -4.93 2.10 -8.04
N CYS A 73 -5.17 3.39 -8.32
CA CYS A 73 -6.51 3.99 -8.27
C CYS A 73 -7.47 3.53 -9.39
N ASN A 74 -7.03 2.72 -10.36
CA ASN A 74 -7.83 2.32 -11.53
C ASN A 74 -8.58 0.97 -11.40
N ILE A 75 -8.71 0.40 -10.20
CA ILE A 75 -9.42 -0.88 -10.01
C ILE A 75 -10.97 -0.74 -9.98
N TYR A 76 -11.53 0.44 -10.29
CA TYR A 76 -12.97 0.63 -10.53
C TYR A 76 -13.37 0.60 -12.03
N LEU A 77 -12.67 -0.20 -12.83
CA LEU A 77 -13.11 -0.57 -14.19
C LEU A 77 -12.84 -2.06 -14.42
N ILE A 78 -13.71 -2.93 -13.88
CA ILE A 78 -14.34 -4.12 -14.50
C ILE A 78 -15.41 -4.60 -13.51
#